data_AF-S2DBU7-F1
#
_entry.id   AF-S2DBU7-F1
#
_cell.length_a   1.000
_cell.length_b   1.000
_cell.length_c   1.000
_cell.angle_alpha   90.00
_cell.angle_beta   90.00
_cell.angle_gamma   90.00
#
_symmetry.space_group_name_H-M   'P 1'
#
loop_
_entity.id
_entity.type
_entity.pdbx_description
1 polymer ?
#
loop_
_entity_poly.entity_id
_entity_poly.type
_entity_poly.pdbx_seq_one_letter_code
_entity_poly.pdbx_strand_id
1 'polypeptide(L)'
;MINVSEIVQTIKQLVEVRIELIKDELSDRVSAIMTKIVILITMVIASLLMLLFASISLAFYLSELFYSTYKGFLYVAVIYLLLFFLLLFIKDARGLINGIKQFVTGFVFGRKSKKQ
;
A
#
# COMPACT_ATOMS: atom_id res chain seq x y z
N MET A 1 -30.33 32.25 44.23
CA MET A 1 -29.35 33.10 43.51
C MET A 1 -28.64 32.19 42.55
N ILE A 2 -28.79 32.41 41.24
CA ILE A 2 -28.11 31.58 40.23
C ILE A 2 -26.63 31.90 40.34
N ASN A 3 -25.84 30.94 40.82
CA ASN A 3 -24.39 31.10 40.93
C ASN A 3 -23.81 31.11 39.51
N VAL A 4 -23.58 32.30 38.97
CA VAL A 4 -22.91 32.52 37.67
C VAL A 4 -21.61 31.72 37.58
N SER A 5 -20.95 31.48 38.73
CA SER A 5 -19.79 30.60 38.88
C SER A 5 -20.03 29.15 38.44
N GLU A 6 -21.18 28.55 38.74
CA GLU A 6 -21.48 27.15 38.34
C GLU A 6 -21.68 27.03 36.84
N ILE A 7 -22.33 28.02 36.22
CA ILE A 7 -22.53 28.05 34.76
C ILE A 7 -21.19 28.16 34.04
N VAL A 8 -20.31 29.06 34.53
CA VAL A 8 -18.95 29.22 33.98
C VAL A 8 -18.13 27.94 34.16
N GLN A 9 -18.23 27.27 35.32
CA GLN A 9 -17.54 26.02 35.59
C GLN A 9 -18.03 24.87 34.69
N THR A 10 -19.33 24.77 34.46
CA THR A 10 -19.94 23.77 33.57
C THR A 10 -19.50 24.00 32.12
N ILE A 11 -19.48 25.26 31.66
CA ILE A 11 -18.97 25.62 30.32
C ILE A 11 -17.49 25.27 30.18
N LYS A 12 -16.69 25.53 31.22
CA LYS A 12 -15.26 25.19 31.23
C LYS A 12 -15.05 23.67 31.09
N GLN A 13 -15.81 22.87 31.85
CA GLN A 13 -15.80 21.40 31.73
C GLN A 13 -16.21 20.94 30.33
N LEU A 14 -17.24 21.54 29.73
CA LEU A 14 -17.67 21.21 28.37
C LEU A 14 -16.57 21.49 27.34
N VAL A 15 -15.86 22.61 27.46
CA VAL A 15 -14.73 22.95 26.58
C VAL A 15 -13.56 21.98 26.79
N GLU A 16 -13.25 21.63 28.04
CA GLU A 16 -12.19 20.70 28.39
C GLU A 16 -12.44 19.30 27.80
N VAL A 17 -13.65 18.78 27.97
CA VAL A 17 -14.09 17.50 27.37
C VAL A 17 -14.03 17.56 25.84
N ARG A 18 -14.43 18.67 25.21
CA ARG A 18 -14.36 18.83 23.76
C ARG A 18 -12.91 18.77 23.25
N ILE A 19 -11.98 19.39 23.97
CA ILE A 19 -10.55 19.38 23.61
C ILE A 19 -9.98 17.96 23.77
N GLU A 20 -10.35 17.27 24.84
CA GLU A 20 -9.91 15.89 25.10
C GLU A 20 -10.40 14.94 24.00
N LEU A 21 -11.68 15.02 23.62
CA LEU A 21 -12.24 14.25 22.50
C LEU A 21 -11.52 14.51 21.17
N ILE A 22 -11.16 15.76 20.89
CA ILE A 22 -10.42 16.10 19.66
C ILE A 22 -9.01 15.49 19.70
N LYS A 23 -8.34 15.52 20.86
CA LYS A 23 -7.02 14.91 21.04
C LYS A 23 -7.06 13.40 20.79
N ASP A 24 -8.04 12.72 21.38
CA ASP A 24 -8.21 11.28 21.23
C ASP A 24 -8.56 10.91 19.79
N GLU A 25 -9.51 11.62 19.17
CA GLU A 25 -9.88 11.36 17.77
C GLU A 25 -8.70 11.59 16.81
N LEU A 26 -7.84 12.56 17.10
CA LEU A 26 -6.62 12.80 16.34
C LEU A 26 -5.62 11.65 16.53
N SER A 27 -5.40 11.20 17.77
CA SER A 27 -4.52 10.08 18.10
C SER A 27 -4.98 8.79 17.41
N ASP A 28 -6.28 8.51 17.44
CA ASP A 28 -6.88 7.34 16.80
C ASP A 28 -6.74 7.41 15.27
N ARG A 29 -7.02 8.55 14.66
CA ARG A 29 -6.86 8.74 13.21
C ARG A 29 -5.41 8.59 12.77
N VAL A 30 -4.47 9.18 13.51
CA VAL A 30 -3.03 9.06 13.21
C VAL A 30 -2.59 7.61 13.36
N SER A 31 -2.98 6.95 14.45
CA SER A 31 -2.67 5.53 14.69
C SER A 31 -3.22 4.65 13.56
N ALA A 32 -4.47 4.85 13.15
CA ALA A 32 -5.08 4.10 12.06
C ALA A 32 -4.37 4.30 10.71
N ILE A 33 -3.89 5.51 10.41
CA ILE A 33 -3.11 5.80 9.20
C ILE A 33 -1.73 5.13 9.29
N MET A 34 -1.05 5.26 10.44
CA MET A 34 0.27 4.66 10.66
C MET A 34 0.22 3.13 10.53
N THR A 35 -0.79 2.47 11.11
CA THR A 35 -0.97 1.03 10.95
C THR A 35 -1.13 0.63 9.48
N LYS A 36 -1.94 1.36 8.71
CA LYS A 36 -2.11 1.09 7.27
C LYS A 36 -0.81 1.26 6.49
N ILE A 37 -0.03 2.31 6.79
CA ILE A 37 1.26 2.57 6.16
C ILE A 37 2.25 1.44 6.46
N VAL A 38 2.36 1.03 7.72
CA VAL A 38 3.27 -0.06 8.12
C VAL A 38 2.90 -1.35 7.40
N ILE A 39 1.62 -1.74 7.38
CA ILE A 39 1.16 -2.93 6.68
C ILE A 39 1.49 -2.84 5.18
N LEU A 40 1.22 -1.70 4.54
CA LEU A 40 1.50 -1.50 3.12
C LEU A 40 3.00 -1.62 2.83
N ILE A 41 3.85 -0.97 3.62
CA ILE A 41 5.30 -1.05 3.48
C ILE A 41 5.79 -2.49 3.64
N THR A 42 5.31 -3.21 4.66
CA THR A 42 5.67 -4.62 4.88
C THR A 42 5.26 -5.49 3.69
N MET A 43 4.06 -5.30 3.13
CA MET A 43 3.61 -6.05 1.94
C MET A 43 4.49 -5.75 0.71
N VAL A 44 4.86 -4.49 0.49
CA VAL A 44 5.71 -4.08 -0.63
C VAL A 44 7.11 -4.69 -0.49
N ILE A 45 7.71 -4.62 0.70
CA ILE A 45 9.02 -5.20 0.96
C ILE A 45 8.98 -6.72 0.79
N ALA A 46 7.98 -7.40 1.35
CA ALA A 46 7.83 -8.85 1.20
C ALA A 46 7.67 -9.26 -0.28
N SER A 47 6.88 -8.51 -1.05
CA SER A 47 6.69 -8.76 -2.48
C SER A 47 7.97 -8.53 -3.27
N LEU A 48 8.73 -7.47 -2.96
CA LEU A 48 10.04 -7.20 -3.56
C LEU A 48 11.04 -8.32 -3.30
N LEU A 49 11.12 -8.79 -2.05
CA LEU A 49 11.98 -9.91 -1.69
C LEU A 49 11.57 -11.20 -2.41
N MET A 50 10.27 -11.50 -2.45
CA MET A 50 9.75 -12.66 -3.17
C MET A 50 10.11 -12.58 -4.66
N LEU A 51 9.94 -11.42 -5.30
CA LEU A 51 10.30 -11.22 -6.70
C LEU A 51 11.80 -11.40 -6.93
N LEU A 52 12.64 -10.85 -6.05
CA LEU A 52 14.09 -10.96 -6.12
C LEU A 52 14.53 -12.42 -6.01
N PHE A 53 14.03 -13.15 -5.01
CA PHE A 53 14.34 -14.57 -4.84
C PHE A 53 13.82 -15.41 -6.00
N ALA A 54 12.62 -15.11 -6.51
CA ALA A 54 12.08 -15.80 -7.69
C ALA A 54 12.98 -15.61 -8.91
N SER A 55 13.48 -14.39 -9.15
CA SER A 55 14.38 -14.11 -10.27
C SER A 55 15.74 -14.75 -10.13
N ILE A 56 16.30 -14.76 -8.92
CA ILE A 56 17.56 -15.45 -8.63
C ILE A 56 17.38 -16.96 -8.82
N SER A 57 16.31 -17.53 -8.28
CA SER A 57 15.97 -18.95 -8.43
C SER A 57 15.80 -19.33 -9.90
N LEU A 58 15.10 -18.51 -10.69
CA LEU A 58 14.91 -18.73 -12.12
C LEU A 58 16.24 -18.64 -12.90
N ALA A 59 17.11 -17.69 -12.54
CA ALA A 59 18.45 -17.57 -13.13
C ALA A 59 19.29 -18.81 -12.87
N PHE A 60 19.28 -19.32 -11.63
CA PHE A 60 20.00 -20.53 -11.27
C PHE A 60 19.42 -21.78 -11.94
N TYR A 61 18.09 -21.92 -11.96
CA TYR A 61 17.42 -23.04 -12.62
C TYR A 61 17.75 -23.11 -14.12
N LEU A 62 17.73 -21.97 -14.82
CA LEU A 62 18.16 -21.94 -16.21
C LEU A 62 19.67 -22.15 -16.35
N SER A 63 20.49 -21.69 -15.40
CA SER A 63 21.93 -21.90 -15.46
C SER A 63 22.33 -23.38 -15.38
N GLU A 64 21.63 -24.17 -14.55
CA GLU A 64 21.84 -25.61 -14.43
C GLU A 64 21.43 -26.34 -15.72
N LEU A 65 20.30 -25.95 -16.32
CA LEU A 65 19.80 -26.58 -17.55
C LEU A 65 20.74 -26.39 -18.76
N PHE A 66 21.45 -25.26 -18.80
CA PHE A 66 22.37 -24.92 -19.89
C PHE A 66 23.85 -25.17 -19.57
N TYR A 67 24.16 -25.82 -18.43
CA TYR A 67 25.51 -26.15 -17.95
C TYR A 67 26.49 -24.97 -17.94
N SER A 68 25.98 -23.73 -17.86
CA SER A 68 26.80 -22.53 -17.91
C SER A 68 26.13 -21.30 -17.31
N THR A 69 26.79 -20.72 -16.29
CA THR A 69 26.26 -19.62 -15.46
C THR A 69 25.89 -18.38 -16.25
N TYR A 70 26.62 -18.04 -17.31
CA TYR A 70 26.34 -16.86 -18.13
C TYR A 70 25.04 -16.98 -18.93
N LYS A 71 24.66 -18.20 -19.34
CA LYS A 71 23.45 -18.43 -20.15
C LYS A 71 22.19 -18.26 -19.31
N GLY A 72 22.20 -18.71 -18.06
CA GLY A 72 21.06 -18.56 -17.14
C GLY A 72 20.65 -17.10 -16.95
N PHE A 73 21.62 -16.22 -16.71
CA PHE A 73 21.37 -14.77 -16.60
C PHE A 73 20.95 -14.14 -17.94
N LEU A 74 21.49 -14.59 -19.06
CA LEU A 74 21.12 -14.09 -20.40
C LEU A 74 19.65 -14.40 -20.71
N TYR A 75 19.17 -15.60 -20.39
CA TYR A 75 17.76 -15.93 -20.56
C TYR A 75 16.84 -15.17 -19.62
N VAL A 76 17.23 -14.95 -18.36
CA VAL A 76 16.46 -14.09 -17.46
C VAL A 76 16.40 -12.66 -18.01
N ALA A 77 17.49 -12.15 -18.58
CA ALA A 77 17.48 -10.86 -19.26
C ALA A 77 16.52 -10.85 -20.46
N VAL A 78 16.49 -11.90 -21.28
CA VAL A 78 15.53 -12.02 -22.40
C VAL A 78 14.09 -12.10 -21.91
N ILE A 79 13.81 -12.84 -20.84
CA ILE A 79 12.47 -12.91 -20.23
C ILE A 79 12.02 -11.52 -19.74
N TYR A 80 12.91 -10.78 -19.06
CA TYR A 80 12.64 -9.42 -18.62
C TYR A 80 12.44 -8.45 -19.79
N LEU A 81 13.19 -8.63 -20.88
CA LEU A 81 13.06 -7.84 -22.11
C LEU A 81 11.72 -8.13 -22.81
N LEU A 82 11.30 -9.39 -22.85
CA LEU A 82 9.98 -9.81 -23.34
C LEU A 82 8.85 -9.24 -22.49
N LEU A 83 8.98 -9.31 -21.16
CA LEU A 83 8.05 -8.68 -20.22
C LEU A 83 7.97 -7.17 -20.43
N PHE A 84 9.10 -6.51 -20.69
CA PHE A 84 9.15 -5.07 -20.96
C PHE A 84 8.42 -4.71 -22.26
N PHE A 85 8.62 -5.46 -23.34
CA PHE A 85 7.86 -5.27 -24.59
C PHE A 85 6.38 -5.55 -24.41
N LEU A 86 6.03 -6.61 -23.67
CA LEU A 86 4.64 -6.91 -23.31
C LEU A 86 4.02 -5.74 -22.53
N LEU A 87 4.76 -5.18 -21.57
CA LEU A 87 4.34 -4.04 -20.76
C LEU A 87 4.15 -2.79 -21.63
N LEU A 88 5.00 -2.55 -22.63
CA LEU A 88 4.85 -1.44 -23.58
C LEU A 88 3.57 -1.60 -24.43
N PHE A 89 3.30 -2.80 -24.93
CA PHE A 89 2.05 -3.10 -25.65
C PHE A 89 0.83 -2.90 -24.75
N ILE A 90 0.91 -3.33 -23.50
CA ILE A 90 -0.16 -3.17 -22.50
C ILE A 90 -0.33 -1.70 -22.10
N LYS A 91 0.76 -0.91 -22.04
CA LYS A 91 0.70 0.52 -21.75
C LYS A 91 -0.16 1.26 -22.78
N ASP A 92 -0.07 0.86 -24.04
CA ASP A 92 -0.89 1.47 -25.10
C ASP A 92 -2.33 0.92 -25.09
N ALA A 93 -2.55 -0.24 -24.49
CA ALA A 93 -3.87 -0.79 -24.18
C ALA A 93 -4.52 -0.07 -22.97
N ARG A 94 -5.16 1.07 -23.24
CA ARG A 94 -5.90 1.90 -22.26
C ARG A 94 -6.83 1.13 -21.30
N GLY A 95 -7.32 -0.05 -21.68
CA GLY A 95 -8.16 -0.90 -20.83
C GLY A 95 -7.45 -1.52 -19.61
N LEU A 96 -6.18 -1.92 -19.74
CA LEU A 96 -5.44 -2.59 -18.67
C LEU A 96 -4.95 -1.60 -17.60
N ILE A 97 -4.52 -0.41 -18.03
CA ILE A 97 -4.16 0.70 -17.12
C ILE A 97 -5.35 1.10 -16.25
N ASN A 98 -6.55 1.14 -16.82
CA ASN A 98 -7.77 1.49 -16.08
C ASN A 98 -8.14 0.40 -15.05
N GLY A 99 -7.95 -0.88 -15.39
CA GLY A 99 -8.13 -2.01 -14.46
C GLY A 99 -7.13 -2.02 -13.30
N ILE A 100 -5.84 -1.77 -13.58
CA ILE A 100 -4.80 -1.64 -12.55
C ILE A 100 -5.07 -0.42 -11.65
N LYS A 101 -5.47 0.72 -12.22
CA LYS A 101 -5.90 1.90 -11.44
C LYS A 101 -7.07 1.58 -10.52
N GLN A 102 -8.09 0.87 -11.00
CA GLN A 102 -9.23 0.47 -10.17
C GLN A 102 -8.83 -0.50 -9.07
N PHE A 103 -7.92 -1.44 -9.35
CA PHE A 103 -7.43 -2.40 -8.37
C PHE A 103 -6.58 -1.74 -7.28
N VAL A 104 -5.63 -0.87 -7.66
CA VAL A 104 -4.79 -0.12 -6.72
C VAL A 104 -5.64 0.83 -5.90
N THR A 105 -6.60 1.54 -6.52
CA THR A 105 -7.51 2.42 -5.78
C THR A 105 -8.42 1.61 -4.86
N GLY A 106 -8.90 0.44 -5.27
CA GLY A 106 -9.71 -0.46 -4.43
C GLY A 106 -8.95 -1.05 -3.24
N PHE A 107 -7.68 -1.41 -3.44
CA PHE A 107 -6.82 -2.00 -2.41
C PHE A 107 -6.28 -0.95 -1.43
N VAL A 108 -5.88 0.23 -1.92
CA VAL A 108 -5.33 1.32 -1.09
C VAL A 108 -6.43 2.12 -0.39
N PHE A 109 -7.55 2.43 -1.06
CA PHE A 109 -8.64 3.22 -0.47
C PHE A 109 -9.71 2.40 0.25
N GLY A 110 -9.55 1.08 0.36
CA GLY A 110 -10.36 0.25 1.25
C GLY A 110 -11.85 0.55 1.16
N ARG A 111 -12.50 0.08 0.07
CA ARG A 111 -13.93 -0.24 0.04
C ARG A 111 -14.83 0.73 0.83
N LYS A 112 -14.85 2.01 0.49
CA LYS A 112 -16.00 2.86 0.90
C LYS A 112 -17.21 2.47 0.06
N SER A 113 -18.00 1.57 0.65
CA SER A 113 -19.46 1.44 0.53
C SER A 113 -20.08 2.34 -0.54
N LYS A 114 -20.32 1.79 -1.73
CA LYS A 114 -21.33 2.33 -2.64
C LYS A 114 -22.62 1.56 -2.37
N LYS A 115 -23.34 2.02 -1.34
CA LYS A 115 -24.77 1.77 -1.18
C LYS A 115 -25.45 2.80 -2.07
N GLN A 116 -25.86 2.38 -3.25
CA GLN A 116 -27.02 2.96 -3.96
C GLN A 116 -27.95 1.80 -4.24
#